data_AF-A0A940MDR6-F1
#
_entry.id   AF-A0A940MDR6-F1
#
_cell.length_a   1.000
_cell.length_b   1.000
_cell.length_c   1.000
_cell.angle_alpha   90.00
_cell.angle_beta   90.00
_cell.angle_gamma   90.00
#
_symmetry.space_group_name_H-M   'P 1'
#
loop_
_entity.id
_entity.type
_entity.pdbx_description
1 polymer ?
#
loop_
_entity_poly.entity_id
_entity_poly.type
_entity_poly.pdbx_seq_one_letter_code
_entity_poly.pdbx_strand_id
1 'polypeptide(L)'
;MPSQHDAPRAGATEGRALPVDEPSPDEPIPDGPFSDEPGAAAEPGATRHRSLRDVDQRLFLSGSAVTLAAFEGYATVRFADAAEVLAHPDGGRILTGPDGVRVAVEPTLYAMLSPERVAAIDAAVPPAAVVATGPREPGAIPRPPEAGADGGPGLSSRTRTPAPPPGRSRARTAGLYAACVAVAAAALLAIRTTFAQLGAAHPHYTVAAMFWVLTAGFVVVARDLRNPPKDRTHIARWWNLPDQFKR
;
A
#
# COMPACT_ATOMS: atom_id res chain seq x y z
N MET A 1 41.39 31.40 -68.11
CA MET A 1 41.15 29.98 -68.41
C MET A 1 42.34 29.17 -67.93
N PRO A 2 42.15 27.93 -67.43
CA PRO A 2 41.77 27.47 -66.07
C PRO A 2 42.95 27.64 -65.06
N SER A 3 42.95 27.33 -63.76
CA SER A 3 42.57 26.12 -63.00
C SER A 3 42.51 26.53 -61.50
N GLN A 4 41.37 26.50 -60.81
CA GLN A 4 40.72 25.34 -60.16
C GLN A 4 41.68 24.54 -59.26
N HIS A 5 41.70 24.89 -57.97
CA HIS A 5 42.28 24.08 -56.91
C HIS A 5 41.16 23.74 -55.92
N ASP A 6 40.78 22.46 -55.93
CA ASP A 6 39.80 21.85 -55.06
C ASP A 6 40.32 21.76 -53.61
N ALA A 7 39.44 22.00 -52.66
CA ALA A 7 39.60 21.59 -51.26
C ALA A 7 38.37 20.77 -50.82
N PRO A 8 38.54 19.76 -49.96
CA PRO A 8 37.58 18.67 -49.78
C PRO A 8 36.43 19.00 -48.82
N ARG A 9 35.24 18.50 -49.18
CA ARG A 9 34.00 18.50 -48.38
C ARG A 9 34.15 17.63 -47.13
N ALA A 10 33.80 18.19 -45.98
CA ALA A 10 33.58 17.47 -44.73
C ALA A 10 32.42 16.48 -44.88
N GLY A 11 32.68 15.23 -44.50
CA GLY A 11 31.71 14.13 -44.49
C GLY A 11 30.64 14.31 -43.43
N ALA A 12 29.39 14.17 -43.84
CA ALA A 12 28.25 14.01 -42.96
C ALA A 12 28.27 12.59 -42.38
N THR A 13 28.34 12.48 -41.05
CA THR A 13 28.07 11.24 -40.31
C THR A 13 26.58 10.92 -40.37
N GLU A 14 26.22 9.99 -41.26
CA GLU A 14 24.92 9.31 -41.27
C GLU A 14 24.80 8.42 -40.03
N GLY A 15 23.79 8.70 -39.20
CA GLY A 15 23.43 7.91 -38.04
C GLY A 15 22.92 6.53 -38.44
N ARG A 16 23.79 5.53 -38.34
CA ARG A 16 23.46 4.11 -38.44
C ARG A 16 22.62 3.74 -37.21
N ALA A 17 21.30 3.70 -37.39
CA ALA A 17 20.39 3.10 -36.43
C ALA A 17 20.80 1.64 -36.21
N LEU A 18 21.16 1.30 -34.97
CA LEU A 18 21.44 -0.08 -34.58
C LEU A 18 20.15 -0.90 -34.77
N PRO A 19 20.25 -2.14 -35.29
CA PRO A 19 19.14 -3.07 -35.25
C PRO A 19 18.77 -3.29 -33.78
N VAL A 20 17.52 -2.99 -33.44
CA VAL A 20 16.93 -3.41 -32.17
C VAL A 20 16.74 -4.91 -32.31
N ASP A 21 17.57 -5.70 -31.63
CA ASP A 21 17.38 -7.14 -31.49
C ASP A 21 15.98 -7.36 -30.89
N GLU A 22 15.07 -7.94 -31.67
CA GLU A 22 13.82 -8.46 -31.13
C GLU A 22 14.17 -9.60 -30.18
N PRO A 23 13.71 -9.56 -28.92
CA PRO A 23 14.02 -10.61 -27.95
C PRO A 23 13.46 -11.95 -28.44
N SER A 24 14.28 -12.99 -28.30
CA SER A 24 13.93 -14.35 -28.71
C SER A 24 12.66 -14.82 -27.99
N PRO A 25 11.70 -15.47 -28.70
CA PRO A 25 10.45 -15.95 -28.10
C PRO A 25 10.64 -17.02 -27.01
N ASP A 26 11.84 -17.57 -26.89
CA ASP A 26 12.21 -18.56 -25.87
C ASP A 26 12.98 -17.97 -24.67
N GLU A 27 13.22 -16.66 -24.66
CA GLU A 27 13.88 -16.01 -23.52
C GLU A 27 12.85 -15.87 -22.37
N PRO A 28 13.10 -16.44 -21.18
CA PRO A 28 12.20 -16.30 -20.05
C PRO A 28 12.08 -14.81 -19.74
N ILE A 29 10.85 -14.30 -19.82
CA ILE A 29 10.53 -12.90 -19.52
C ILE A 29 11.21 -12.58 -18.18
N PRO A 30 12.13 -11.60 -18.13
CA PRO A 30 12.77 -11.24 -16.88
C PRO A 30 11.66 -10.88 -15.90
N ASP A 31 11.56 -11.65 -14.81
CA ASP A 31 10.69 -11.33 -13.70
C ASP A 31 10.94 -9.86 -13.36
N GLY A 32 9.89 -9.04 -13.44
CA GLY A 32 9.98 -7.60 -13.20
C GLY A 32 10.61 -7.27 -11.83
N PRO A 33 10.70 -5.99 -11.44
CA PRO A 33 11.58 -5.45 -10.37
C PRO A 33 11.31 -5.90 -8.92
N PHE A 34 10.91 -7.15 -8.69
CA PHE A 34 10.56 -7.76 -7.41
C PHE A 34 11.55 -8.85 -7.00
N SER A 35 12.82 -8.78 -7.40
CA SER A 35 13.81 -9.83 -7.10
C SER A 35 14.13 -10.03 -5.60
N ASP A 36 13.61 -9.16 -4.73
CA ASP A 36 13.59 -9.34 -3.27
C ASP A 36 12.15 -9.55 -2.76
N GLU A 37 11.43 -10.59 -3.24
CA GLU A 37 10.08 -10.88 -2.71
C GLU A 37 10.19 -11.33 -1.23
N PRO A 38 9.67 -10.58 -0.24
CA PRO A 38 9.82 -10.95 1.16
C PRO A 38 8.81 -12.01 1.59
N GLY A 39 9.22 -12.84 2.56
CA GLY A 39 8.31 -13.74 3.28
C GLY A 39 7.87 -14.96 2.47
N ALA A 40 6.56 -15.25 2.47
CA ALA A 40 5.98 -16.44 1.83
C ALA A 40 6.28 -16.51 0.33
N ALA A 41 6.44 -15.36 -0.32
CA ALA A 41 6.67 -15.26 -1.75
C ALA A 41 8.02 -15.86 -2.20
N ALA A 42 9.04 -15.82 -1.34
CA ALA A 42 10.35 -16.41 -1.60
C ALA A 42 10.43 -17.91 -1.26
N GLU A 43 9.42 -18.50 -0.62
CA GLU A 43 9.49 -19.90 -0.22
C GLU A 43 9.27 -20.86 -1.41
N PRO A 44 10.07 -21.93 -1.55
CA PRO A 44 9.84 -22.95 -2.56
C PRO A 44 8.43 -23.55 -2.47
N GLY A 45 7.72 -23.58 -3.59
CA GLY A 45 6.35 -24.11 -3.66
C GLY A 45 5.26 -23.13 -3.22
N ALA A 46 5.60 -21.87 -2.96
CA ALA A 46 4.61 -20.83 -2.72
C ALA A 46 3.68 -20.67 -3.93
N THR A 47 2.38 -20.60 -3.65
CA THR A 47 1.35 -20.39 -4.66
C THR A 47 0.94 -18.92 -4.71
N ARG A 48 0.75 -18.40 -5.91
CA ARG A 48 0.40 -17.00 -6.15
C ARG A 48 -1.06 -16.88 -6.58
N HIS A 49 -1.77 -15.95 -5.95
CA HIS A 49 -3.17 -15.67 -6.19
C HIS A 49 -3.36 -14.20 -6.54
N ARG A 50 -3.89 -13.94 -7.72
CA ARG A 50 -4.19 -12.58 -8.18
C ARG A 50 -5.47 -12.09 -7.49
N SER A 51 -5.46 -10.87 -6.96
CA SER A 51 -6.70 -10.24 -6.48
C SER A 51 -7.64 -9.96 -7.66
N LEU A 52 -8.91 -10.29 -7.48
CA LEU A 52 -10.01 -10.00 -8.40
C LEU A 52 -10.55 -8.57 -8.22
N ARG A 53 -10.21 -7.92 -7.10
CA ARG A 53 -10.67 -6.56 -6.77
C ARG A 53 -9.64 -5.49 -7.14
N ASP A 54 -8.36 -5.79 -7.01
CA ASP A 54 -7.27 -4.83 -7.19
C ASP A 54 -6.14 -5.48 -8.00
N VAL A 55 -5.81 -4.90 -9.16
CA VAL A 55 -4.82 -5.47 -10.08
C VAL A 55 -3.39 -5.43 -9.52
N ASP A 56 -3.14 -4.52 -8.58
CA ASP A 56 -1.83 -4.32 -7.95
C ASP A 56 -1.66 -5.15 -6.66
N GLN A 57 -2.67 -5.96 -6.30
CA GLN A 57 -2.62 -6.83 -5.13
C GLN A 57 -2.47 -8.30 -5.52
N ARG A 58 -1.59 -8.99 -4.80
CA ARG A 58 -1.39 -10.43 -4.92
C ARG A 58 -1.20 -11.07 -3.56
N LEU A 59 -1.80 -12.23 -3.40
CA LEU A 59 -1.65 -13.06 -2.22
C LEU A 59 -0.70 -14.22 -2.54
N PHE A 60 0.28 -14.43 -1.68
CA PHE A 60 1.21 -15.55 -1.75
C PHE A 60 0.96 -16.46 -0.55
N LEU A 61 0.75 -17.75 -0.82
CA LEU A 61 0.56 -18.78 0.18
C LEU A 61 1.69 -19.79 0.07
N SER A 62 2.49 -19.89 1.13
CA SER A 62 3.53 -20.89 1.31
C SER A 62 3.12 -21.92 2.35
N GLY A 63 3.97 -22.90 2.64
CA GLY A 63 3.73 -23.85 3.73
C GLY A 63 3.84 -23.23 5.13
N SER A 64 4.53 -22.09 5.29
CA SER A 64 4.84 -21.51 6.61
C SER A 64 4.27 -20.11 6.85
N ALA A 65 3.83 -19.41 5.80
CA ALA A 65 3.37 -18.04 5.89
C ALA A 65 2.40 -17.65 4.76
N VAL A 66 1.67 -16.57 5.01
CA VAL A 66 0.92 -15.83 4.00
C VAL A 66 1.50 -14.43 3.83
N THR A 67 1.66 -14.00 2.59
CA THR A 67 2.11 -12.64 2.26
C THR A 67 1.13 -11.97 1.32
N LEU A 68 0.63 -10.80 1.71
CA LEU A 68 -0.06 -9.88 0.82
C LEU A 68 0.95 -8.90 0.24
N ALA A 69 1.14 -8.94 -1.08
CA ALA A 69 1.88 -7.95 -1.82
C ALA A 69 0.91 -6.92 -2.39
N ALA A 70 1.19 -5.65 -2.18
CA ALA A 70 0.49 -4.52 -2.77
C ALA A 70 1.51 -3.50 -3.28
N PHE A 71 1.05 -2.52 -4.06
CA PHE A 71 1.91 -1.42 -4.54
C PHE A 71 2.68 -0.70 -3.41
N GLU A 72 2.11 -0.63 -2.21
CA GLU A 72 2.72 0.07 -1.08
C GLU A 72 3.77 -0.75 -0.32
N GLY A 73 3.84 -2.06 -0.55
CA GLY A 73 4.75 -2.97 0.12
C GLY A 73 4.12 -4.34 0.40
N TYR A 74 4.72 -5.06 1.36
CA TYR A 74 4.34 -6.41 1.72
C TYR A 74 3.87 -6.48 3.17
N ALA A 75 2.84 -7.27 3.42
CA ALA A 75 2.38 -7.65 4.75
C ALA A 75 2.44 -9.17 4.87
N THR A 76 3.24 -9.68 5.80
CA THR A 76 3.48 -11.12 5.97
C THR A 76 3.07 -11.55 7.37
N VAL A 77 2.35 -12.67 7.47
CA VAL A 77 2.09 -13.35 8.74
C VAL A 77 2.62 -14.77 8.63
N ARG A 78 3.56 -15.12 9.51
CA ARG A 78 4.02 -16.50 9.69
C ARG A 78 2.95 -17.28 10.45
N PHE A 79 2.61 -18.47 9.98
CA PHE A 79 1.55 -19.27 10.57
C PHE A 79 1.86 -19.68 12.01
N ALA A 80 3.11 -20.07 12.28
CA ALA A 80 3.57 -20.45 13.62
C ALA A 80 3.50 -19.29 14.65
N ASP A 81 3.62 -18.04 14.18
CA ASP A 81 3.64 -16.84 15.02
C ASP A 81 2.30 -16.09 15.01
N ALA A 82 1.26 -16.64 14.36
CA ALA A 82 -0.04 -15.99 14.27
C ALA A 82 -0.62 -15.80 15.68
N ALA A 83 -0.88 -14.55 16.06
CA ALA A 83 -1.47 -14.20 17.34
C ALA A 83 -2.98 -14.47 17.37
N GLU A 84 -3.65 -14.33 16.22
CA GLU A 84 -5.07 -14.59 16.04
C GLU A 84 -5.35 -14.97 14.58
N VAL A 85 -6.23 -15.94 14.37
CA VAL A 85 -6.79 -16.30 13.06
C VAL A 85 -8.30 -16.33 13.18
N LEU A 86 -8.97 -15.32 12.63
CA LEU A 86 -10.44 -15.32 12.55
C LEU A 86 -10.85 -16.23 11.39
N ALA A 87 -11.53 -17.33 11.72
CA ALA A 87 -11.99 -18.33 10.75
C ALA A 87 -13.49 -18.16 10.46
N HIS A 88 -13.81 -17.77 9.23
CA HIS A 88 -15.18 -17.67 8.74
C HIS A 88 -15.64 -18.98 8.08
N PRO A 89 -16.91 -19.40 8.29
CA PRO A 89 -17.44 -20.63 7.67
C PRO A 89 -17.47 -20.62 6.13
N ASP A 90 -17.45 -19.44 5.51
CA ASP A 90 -17.39 -19.25 4.06
C ASP A 90 -15.97 -19.38 3.48
N GLY A 91 -14.98 -19.74 4.31
CA GLY A 91 -13.59 -19.89 3.92
C GLY A 91 -12.74 -18.62 4.07
N GLY A 92 -13.32 -17.49 4.47
CA GLY A 92 -12.55 -16.29 4.78
C GLY A 92 -11.63 -16.50 5.99
N ARG A 93 -10.38 -16.05 5.91
CA ARG A 93 -9.44 -16.01 7.05
C ARG A 93 -8.88 -14.61 7.23
N ILE A 94 -8.78 -14.16 8.47
CA ILE A 94 -8.03 -12.94 8.80
C ILE A 94 -6.95 -13.33 9.80
N LEU A 95 -5.70 -13.32 9.35
CA LEU A 95 -4.54 -13.64 10.17
C LEU A 95 -3.95 -12.36 10.73
N THR A 96 -3.69 -12.34 12.04
CA THR A 96 -3.03 -11.24 12.74
C THR A 96 -1.70 -11.74 13.30
N GLY A 97 -0.59 -11.10 12.90
CA GLY A 97 0.75 -11.34 13.45
C GLY A 97 0.94 -10.72 14.84
N PRO A 98 2.04 -11.04 15.53
CA PRO A 98 2.32 -10.56 16.88
C PRO A 98 2.65 -9.04 16.92
N ASP A 99 3.02 -8.48 15.78
CA ASP A 99 3.24 -7.04 15.55
C ASP A 99 1.95 -6.29 15.17
N GLY A 100 0.81 -6.99 15.12
CA GLY A 100 -0.47 -6.43 14.72
C GLY A 100 -0.68 -6.30 13.21
N VAL A 101 0.25 -6.79 12.38
CA VAL A 101 0.04 -6.89 10.93
C VAL A 101 -1.12 -7.84 10.65
N ARG A 102 -2.03 -7.46 9.74
CA ARG A 102 -3.20 -8.27 9.38
C ARG A 102 -3.22 -8.59 7.90
N VAL A 103 -3.46 -9.86 7.57
CA VAL A 103 -3.62 -10.33 6.19
C VAL A 103 -4.97 -11.03 6.07
N ALA A 104 -5.82 -10.53 5.17
CA ALA A 104 -7.11 -11.13 4.86
C ALA A 104 -6.99 -12.04 3.63
N VAL A 105 -7.38 -13.29 3.82
CA VAL A 105 -7.45 -14.34 2.80
C VAL A 105 -8.93 -14.58 2.52
N GLU A 106 -9.44 -14.01 1.43
CA GLU A 106 -10.85 -14.07 1.06
C GLU A 106 -10.98 -14.86 -0.26
N PRO A 107 -11.47 -16.12 -0.25
CA PRO A 107 -11.54 -16.97 -1.45
C PRO A 107 -12.31 -16.32 -2.61
N THR A 108 -13.33 -15.53 -2.29
CA THR A 108 -14.12 -14.79 -3.29
C THR A 108 -13.35 -13.65 -3.95
N LEU A 109 -12.28 -13.13 -3.33
CA LEU A 109 -11.51 -11.99 -3.83
C LEU A 109 -10.20 -12.39 -4.52
N TYR A 110 -9.81 -13.66 -4.49
CA TYR A 110 -8.54 -14.12 -5.04
C TYR A 110 -8.74 -15.24 -6.04
N ALA A 111 -8.24 -15.03 -7.26
CA ALA A 111 -8.33 -16.02 -8.33
C ALA A 111 -7.64 -17.33 -7.92
N MET A 112 -8.28 -18.46 -8.24
CA MET A 112 -7.74 -19.80 -8.03
C MET A 112 -7.43 -20.15 -6.56
N LEU A 113 -7.94 -19.39 -5.59
CA LEU A 113 -7.82 -19.71 -4.18
C LEU A 113 -8.85 -20.77 -3.79
N SER A 114 -8.40 -22.03 -3.76
CA SER A 114 -9.28 -23.17 -3.52
C SER A 114 -9.53 -23.42 -2.02
N PRO A 115 -10.64 -24.08 -1.65
CA PRO A 115 -10.92 -24.46 -0.27
C PRO A 115 -9.81 -25.31 0.36
N GLU A 116 -9.14 -26.16 -0.41
CA GLU A 116 -8.03 -26.99 0.06
C GLU A 116 -6.83 -26.14 0.49
N ARG A 117 -6.57 -25.02 -0.21
CA ARG A 117 -5.50 -24.08 0.18
C ARG A 117 -5.86 -23.32 1.46
N VAL A 118 -7.13 -22.98 1.64
CA VAL A 118 -7.61 -22.39 2.90
C VAL A 118 -7.46 -23.39 4.05
N ALA A 119 -7.84 -24.65 3.84
CA ALA A 119 -7.68 -25.71 4.84
C ALA A 119 -6.20 -25.96 5.19
N ALA A 120 -5.28 -25.78 4.23
CA ALA A 120 -3.84 -25.85 4.49
C ALA A 120 -3.36 -24.74 5.44
N ILE A 121 -3.95 -23.54 5.39
CA ILE A 121 -3.69 -22.46 6.35
C ILE A 121 -4.14 -22.91 7.75
N ASP A 122 -5.37 -23.42 7.87
CA ASP A 122 -5.93 -23.88 9.14
C ASP A 122 -5.09 -25.00 9.77
N ALA A 123 -4.52 -25.87 8.96
CA ALA A 123 -3.63 -26.94 9.42
C ALA A 123 -2.25 -26.45 9.87
N ALA A 124 -1.78 -25.31 9.34
CA ALA A 124 -0.43 -24.79 9.60
C ALA A 124 -0.37 -23.81 10.78
N VAL A 125 -1.51 -23.24 11.19
CA VAL A 125 -1.58 -22.29 12.32
C VAL A 125 -1.78 -23.03 13.66
N PRO A 126 -1.26 -22.50 14.79
CA PRO A 126 -1.53 -23.05 16.10
C PRO A 126 -3.04 -23.13 16.38
N PRO A 127 -3.59 -24.27 16.82
CA PRO A 127 -5.03 -24.41 17.08
C PRO A 127 -5.55 -23.39 18.10
N ALA A 128 -4.71 -22.97 19.06
CA ALA A 128 -5.05 -21.97 20.06
C ALA A 128 -5.18 -20.53 19.51
N ALA A 129 -4.61 -20.24 18.34
CA ALA A 129 -4.75 -18.96 17.67
C ALA A 129 -6.05 -18.85 16.84
N VAL A 130 -6.69 -19.99 16.54
CA VAL A 130 -7.88 -20.03 15.69
C VAL A 130 -9.12 -19.65 16.49
N VAL A 131 -9.78 -18.58 16.07
CA VAL A 131 -11.05 -18.11 16.60
C VAL A 131 -12.13 -18.33 15.56
N ALA A 132 -12.97 -19.34 15.79
CA ALA A 132 -14.12 -19.60 14.95
C ALA A 132 -15.14 -18.46 15.08
N THR A 133 -15.57 -17.93 13.94
CA THR A 133 -16.59 -16.88 13.88
C THR A 133 -17.92 -17.45 13.38
N GLY A 134 -19.02 -16.74 13.68
CA GLY A 134 -20.33 -17.09 13.15
C GLY A 134 -20.42 -16.91 11.63
N PRO A 135 -21.41 -17.52 10.97
CA PRO A 135 -21.69 -17.29 9.55
C PRO A 135 -21.91 -15.79 9.27
N ARG A 136 -21.32 -15.30 8.17
CA ARG A 136 -21.56 -13.94 7.68
C ARG A 136 -22.86 -13.88 6.89
N GLU A 137 -23.58 -12.76 6.99
CA GLU A 137 -24.70 -12.48 6.09
C GLU A 137 -24.24 -12.51 4.62
N PRO A 138 -25.01 -13.05 3.67
CA PRO A 138 -24.58 -13.21 2.27
C PRO A 138 -24.16 -11.91 1.56
N GLY A 139 -24.67 -10.77 2.02
CA GLY A 139 -24.29 -9.44 1.54
C GLY A 139 -23.04 -8.86 2.21
N ALA A 140 -22.62 -9.43 3.34
CA ALA A 140 -21.41 -9.04 4.06
C ALA A 140 -20.15 -9.78 3.57
N ILE A 141 -20.33 -10.88 2.80
CA ILE A 141 -19.24 -11.59 2.14
C ILE A 141 -18.66 -10.68 1.04
N PRO A 142 -17.37 -10.32 1.09
CA PRO A 142 -16.76 -9.48 0.07
C PRO A 142 -16.88 -10.14 -1.31
N ARG A 143 -17.29 -9.37 -2.32
CA ARG A 143 -17.37 -9.82 -3.71
C ARG A 143 -16.43 -8.99 -4.59
N PRO A 144 -15.87 -9.57 -5.66
CA PRO A 144 -15.23 -8.80 -6.70
C PRO A 144 -16.22 -7.79 -7.31
N PRO A 145 -15.74 -6.66 -7.85
CA PRO A 145 -16.58 -5.79 -8.67
C PRO A 145 -17.19 -6.61 -9.82
N GLU A 146 -18.49 -6.48 -10.04
CA GLU A 146 -19.14 -7.11 -11.19
C GLU A 146 -18.54 -6.51 -12.47
N ALA A 147 -17.96 -7.36 -13.32
CA ALA A 147 -17.21 -6.94 -14.51
C ALA A 147 -18.06 -6.26 -15.63
N GLY A 148 -19.26 -5.77 -15.32
CA GLY A 148 -20.18 -5.22 -16.31
C GLY A 148 -21.31 -4.33 -15.78
N ALA A 149 -21.29 -3.91 -14.50
CA ALA A 149 -22.32 -3.00 -13.99
C ALA A 149 -22.15 -1.56 -14.51
N ASP A 150 -20.95 -1.19 -14.98
CA ASP A 150 -20.71 0.03 -15.75
C ASP A 150 -20.85 -0.26 -17.25
N GLY A 151 -22.03 -0.74 -17.66
CA GLY A 151 -22.39 -1.07 -19.03
C GLY A 151 -22.50 0.15 -19.95
N GLY A 152 -21.42 0.91 -20.12
CA GLY A 152 -21.26 1.79 -21.27
C GLY A 152 -20.78 0.96 -22.47
N PRO A 153 -21.54 0.88 -23.59
CA PRO A 153 -21.09 0.20 -24.79
C PRO A 153 -19.98 1.02 -25.44
N GLY A 154 -18.75 0.75 -25.04
CA GLY A 154 -17.56 1.37 -25.57
C GLY A 154 -16.47 0.32 -25.68
N LEU A 155 -16.46 -0.41 -26.80
CA LEU A 155 -15.31 -1.11 -27.34
C LEU A 155 -14.19 -0.10 -27.58
N SER A 156 -13.53 0.25 -26.49
CA SER A 156 -12.26 0.96 -26.46
C SER A 156 -11.50 0.34 -25.32
N SER A 157 -11.07 -0.89 -25.58
CA SER A 157 -9.72 -1.35 -25.25
C SER A 157 -8.71 -0.39 -25.87
N ARG A 158 -8.74 0.89 -25.46
CA ARG A 158 -7.55 1.70 -25.44
C ARG A 158 -6.55 0.84 -24.70
N THR A 159 -5.43 0.58 -25.34
CA THR A 159 -4.12 0.72 -24.72
C THR A 159 -4.23 1.78 -23.63
N ARG A 160 -4.66 1.35 -22.44
CA ARG A 160 -4.60 2.16 -21.25
C ARG A 160 -3.12 2.08 -20.95
N THR A 161 -2.37 3.00 -21.57
CA THR A 161 -1.06 3.39 -21.08
C THR A 161 -1.21 3.37 -19.57
N PRO A 162 -0.48 2.49 -18.85
CA PRO A 162 -0.62 2.37 -17.42
C PRO A 162 -0.63 3.78 -16.88
N ALA A 163 -1.76 4.21 -16.30
CA ALA A 163 -1.79 5.52 -15.68
C ALA A 163 -0.60 5.50 -14.74
N PRO A 164 0.39 6.42 -14.90
CA PRO A 164 1.58 6.39 -14.06
C PRO A 164 1.06 6.30 -12.63
N PRO A 165 1.58 5.34 -11.82
CA PRO A 165 1.07 5.10 -10.48
C PRO A 165 0.92 6.46 -9.82
N PRO A 166 -0.25 6.81 -9.24
CA PRO A 166 -0.55 8.17 -8.80
C PRO A 166 0.63 8.63 -7.98
N GLY A 167 1.47 9.46 -8.60
CA GLY A 167 2.84 9.64 -8.13
C GLY A 167 2.70 10.11 -6.71
N ARG A 168 3.20 9.33 -5.74
CA ARG A 168 3.17 9.68 -4.31
C ARG A 168 3.50 11.15 -4.26
N SER A 169 2.48 11.99 -4.01
CA SER A 169 2.63 13.39 -4.37
C SER A 169 3.79 13.90 -3.55
N ARG A 170 4.83 14.44 -4.21
CA ARG A 170 6.00 14.97 -3.49
C ARG A 170 5.54 15.93 -2.40
N ALA A 171 4.39 16.58 -2.62
CA ALA A 171 3.63 17.35 -1.65
C ALA A 171 3.27 16.60 -0.35
N ARG A 172 2.80 15.35 -0.41
CA ARG A 172 2.46 14.55 0.79
C ARG A 172 3.71 14.18 1.58
N THR A 173 4.75 13.72 0.90
CA THR A 173 6.02 13.41 1.55
C THR A 173 6.64 14.66 2.18
N ALA A 174 6.64 15.79 1.46
CA ALA A 174 7.08 17.07 1.99
C ALA A 174 6.23 17.54 3.19
N GLY A 175 4.90 17.36 3.12
CA GLY A 175 3.99 17.69 4.23
C GLY A 175 4.27 16.86 5.48
N LEU A 176 4.57 15.57 5.33
CA LEU A 176 4.96 14.70 6.45
C LEU A 176 6.29 15.15 7.07
N TYR A 177 7.30 15.46 6.25
CA TYR A 177 8.57 15.98 6.75
C TYR A 177 8.40 17.33 7.47
N ALA A 178 7.61 18.25 6.90
CA ALA A 178 7.30 19.53 7.53
C ALA A 178 6.60 19.34 8.89
N ALA A 179 5.65 18.40 8.99
CA ALA A 179 5.00 18.06 10.25
C ALA A 179 6.00 17.50 11.28
N CYS A 180 6.89 16.59 10.88
CA CYS A 180 7.94 16.05 11.76
C CYS A 180 8.88 17.15 12.28
N VAL A 181 9.30 18.07 11.40
CA VAL A 181 10.14 19.22 11.79
C VAL A 181 9.41 20.13 12.77
N ALA A 182 8.12 20.41 12.55
CA ALA A 182 7.31 21.22 13.46
C ALA A 182 7.17 20.57 14.85
N VAL A 183 6.94 19.24 14.92
CA VAL A 183 6.91 18.49 16.19
C VAL A 183 8.24 18.62 16.94
N ALA A 184 9.36 18.41 16.25
CA ALA A 184 10.69 18.48 16.85
C ALA A 184 11.02 19.89 17.37
N ALA A 185 10.70 20.93 16.59
CA ALA A 185 10.90 22.31 17.00
C ALA A 185 10.04 22.68 18.23
N ALA A 186 8.77 22.30 18.24
CA ALA A 186 7.88 22.52 19.37
C ALA A 186 8.38 21.81 20.64
N ALA A 187 8.83 20.56 20.53
CA ALA A 187 9.38 19.80 21.66
C ALA A 187 10.66 20.45 22.22
N LEU A 188 11.58 20.89 21.36
CA LEU A 188 12.79 21.60 21.79
C LEU A 188 12.46 22.90 22.52
N LEU A 189 11.46 23.65 22.05
CA LEU A 189 11.00 24.87 22.70
C LEU A 189 10.34 24.58 24.06
N ALA A 190 9.55 23.49 24.16
CA ALA A 190 8.98 23.01 25.42
C ALA A 190 10.08 22.65 26.44
N ILE A 191 11.11 21.92 26.01
CA ILE A 191 12.25 21.53 26.85
C ILE A 191 12.98 22.78 27.35
N ARG A 192 13.36 23.69 26.43
CA ARG A 192 14.08 24.92 26.78
C ARG A 192 13.30 25.78 27.78
N THR A 193 12.00 25.98 27.55
CA THR A 193 11.16 26.79 28.45
C THR A 193 10.97 26.13 29.80
N THR A 194 10.85 24.81 29.86
CA THR A 194 10.79 24.04 31.12
C THR A 194 12.07 24.22 31.94
N PHE A 195 13.25 24.07 31.31
CA PHE A 195 14.53 24.28 32.01
C PHE A 195 14.71 25.72 32.50
N ALA A 196 14.31 26.71 31.71
CA ALA A 196 14.36 28.12 32.13
C ALA A 196 13.48 28.38 33.37
N GLN A 197 12.32 27.72 33.47
CA GLN A 197 11.41 27.88 34.62
C GLN A 197 11.91 27.15 35.87
N LEU A 198 12.61 26.01 35.73
CA LEU A 198 13.15 25.26 36.87
C LEU A 198 14.17 26.07 37.71
N GLY A 199 14.83 27.07 37.11
CA GLY A 199 15.78 27.95 37.80
C GLY A 199 15.21 29.30 38.24
N ALA A 200 13.93 29.58 37.99
CA ALA A 200 13.33 30.88 38.29
C ALA A 200 12.85 30.98 39.74
N ALA A 201 13.00 32.15 40.36
CA ALA A 201 12.51 32.40 41.73
C ALA A 201 10.97 32.27 41.85
N HIS A 202 10.25 32.56 40.75
CA HIS A 202 8.81 32.42 40.63
C HIS A 202 8.47 31.77 39.29
N PRO A 203 8.37 30.43 39.23
CA PRO A 203 8.13 29.72 37.99
C PRO A 203 6.70 29.93 37.47
N HIS A 204 6.59 30.20 36.17
CA HIS A 204 5.32 30.29 35.43
C HIS A 204 5.20 29.11 34.45
N TYR A 205 4.59 28.02 34.92
CA TYR A 205 4.46 26.79 34.13
C TYR A 205 3.44 26.84 32.99
N THR A 206 2.60 27.88 32.93
CA THR A 206 1.56 28.03 31.90
C THR A 206 2.13 27.96 30.48
N VAL A 207 3.25 28.63 30.24
CA VAL A 207 3.91 28.65 28.92
C VAL A 207 4.47 27.27 28.56
N ALA A 208 5.11 26.59 29.50
CA ALA A 208 5.62 25.23 29.28
C ALA A 208 4.48 24.24 29.00
N ALA A 209 3.37 24.33 29.73
CA ALA A 209 2.18 23.50 29.50
C ALA A 209 1.58 23.74 28.10
N MET A 210 1.50 24.99 27.64
CA MET A 210 1.01 25.30 26.29
C MET A 210 1.86 24.63 25.19
N PHE A 211 3.19 24.62 25.34
CA PHE A 211 4.06 23.94 24.37
C PHE A 211 3.88 22.42 24.35
N TRP A 212 3.71 21.78 25.51
CA TRP A 212 3.43 20.35 25.58
C TRP A 212 2.10 19.98 24.92
N VAL A 213 1.04 20.78 25.12
CA VAL A 213 -0.25 20.59 24.45
C VAL A 213 -0.12 20.73 22.93
N LEU A 214 0.62 21.75 22.46
CA LEU A 214 0.87 21.97 21.05
C LEU A 214 1.64 20.80 20.41
N THR A 215 2.68 20.28 21.09
CA THR A 215 3.42 19.09 20.65
C THR A 215 2.52 17.87 20.53
N ALA A 216 1.66 17.61 21.53
CA ALA A 216 0.69 16.51 21.47
C ALA A 216 -0.26 16.64 20.28
N GLY A 217 -0.76 17.86 20.01
CA GLY A 217 -1.61 18.15 18.85
C GLY A 217 -0.91 17.82 17.51
N PHE A 218 0.36 18.23 17.34
CA PHE A 218 1.09 17.90 16.12
C PHE A 218 1.37 16.41 15.94
N VAL A 219 1.59 15.65 17.03
CA VAL A 219 1.74 14.19 16.95
C VAL A 219 0.47 13.52 16.43
N VAL A 220 -0.71 13.99 16.86
CA VAL A 220 -2.00 13.49 16.35
C VAL A 220 -2.14 13.77 14.85
N VAL A 221 -1.82 14.98 14.41
CA VAL A 221 -1.88 15.35 12.98
C VAL A 221 -0.89 14.52 12.15
N ALA A 222 0.35 14.35 12.62
CA ALA A 222 1.35 13.54 11.92
C ALA A 222 0.91 12.07 11.81
N ARG A 223 0.27 11.54 12.86
CA ARG A 223 -0.30 10.18 12.85
C ARG A 223 -1.44 10.05 11.83
N ASP A 224 -2.33 11.04 11.74
CA ASP A 224 -3.43 11.05 10.77
C ASP A 224 -2.94 11.16 9.32
N LEU A 225 -1.92 12.00 9.08
CA LEU A 225 -1.25 12.09 7.78
C LEU A 225 -0.58 10.78 7.35
N ARG A 226 -0.04 10.01 8.32
CA ARG A 226 0.56 8.70 8.08
C ARG A 226 -0.48 7.62 7.79
N ASN A 227 -1.62 7.67 8.47
CA ASN A 227 -2.71 6.70 8.36
C ASN A 227 -3.95 7.37 7.77
N PRO A 228 -3.97 7.66 6.46
CA PRO A 228 -5.12 8.31 5.87
C PRO A 228 -6.34 7.42 6.11
N PRO A 229 -7.48 7.97 6.52
CA PRO A 229 -8.69 7.17 6.68
C PRO A 229 -8.94 6.43 5.37
N LYS A 230 -8.96 5.08 5.43
CA LYS A 230 -9.15 4.19 4.28
C LYS A 230 -10.48 4.46 3.55
N ASP A 231 -11.37 5.23 4.16
CA ASP A 231 -12.68 5.53 3.62
C ASP A 231 -13.00 7.03 3.71
N ARG A 232 -12.57 7.80 2.69
CA ARG A 232 -12.95 9.21 2.54
C ARG A 232 -14.44 9.41 2.27
N THR A 233 -15.20 8.34 2.00
CA THR A 233 -16.65 8.42 1.76
C THR A 233 -17.43 8.80 3.04
N HIS A 234 -16.90 8.50 4.22
CA HIS A 234 -17.56 8.85 5.48
C HIS A 234 -17.58 10.37 5.76
N ILE A 235 -16.58 11.14 5.33
CA ILE A 235 -16.53 12.59 5.58
C ILE A 235 -17.47 13.35 4.62
N ALA A 236 -17.62 12.89 3.37
CA ALA A 236 -18.61 13.46 2.45
C ALA A 236 -20.05 13.32 2.97
N ARG A 237 -20.33 12.29 3.78
CA ARG A 237 -21.65 12.09 4.41
C ARG A 237 -22.00 13.13 5.48
N TRP A 238 -21.00 13.76 6.12
CA TRP A 238 -21.23 14.80 7.13
C TRP A 238 -21.43 16.20 6.53
N TRP A 239 -20.94 16.43 5.31
CA TRP A 239 -21.09 17.72 4.62
C TRP A 239 -22.28 17.78 3.65
N ASN A 240 -22.90 16.64 3.32
CA ASN A 240 -24.24 16.62 2.73
C ASN A 240 -25.27 16.92 3.82
N LEU A 241 -25.40 18.20 4.20
CA LEU A 241 -26.58 18.67 4.92
C LEU A 241 -27.81 18.32 4.06
N PRO A 242 -28.85 17.68 4.64
CA PRO A 242 -30.11 17.47 3.92
C PRO A 242 -30.68 18.81 3.46
N ASP A 243 -31.21 18.86 2.24
CA ASP A 243 -31.73 20.07 1.57
C ASP A 243 -32.78 20.85 2.37
N GLN A 244 -33.32 20.25 3.44
CA GLN A 244 -34.22 20.89 4.39
C GLN A 244 -33.65 22.10 5.14
N PHE A 245 -32.33 22.37 5.07
CA PHE A 245 -31.71 23.54 5.69
C PHE A 245 -31.33 24.69 4.73
N LYS A 246 -31.70 24.61 3.44
CA LYS A 246 -31.39 25.65 2.41
C LYS A 246 -32.56 26.64 2.16
N ARG A 247 -33.34 27.00 3.17
CA ARG A 247 -34.40 28.02 3.03
C ARG A 247 -34.02 29.32 3.69
#